data_AF-A0A1G1XNR5-F1
#
_entry.id   AF-A0A1G1XNR5-F1
#
_cell.length_a   1.000
_cell.length_b   1.000
_cell.length_c   1.000
_cell.angle_alpha   90.00
_cell.angle_beta   90.00
_cell.angle_gamma   90.00
#
_symmetry.space_group_name_H-M   'P 1'
#
loop_
_entity.id
_entity.type
_entity.pdbx_description
1 polymer ?
#
loop_
_entity_poly.entity_id
_entity_poly.type
_entity_poly.pdbx_seq_one_letter_code
_entity_poly.pdbx_strand_id
1 'polypeptide(L)'
;MSLTEDKKREFEKKIRSLNEKFDEESFKEFFQSLAMYRYTTLTFDIENWLYGLIEKEKLPLVWGILAWWYFMIGETDASTENALKATRYFPDTDLWQTFIDAAYWLEKAGHEAGEKKI
;
A
#
# COMPACT_ATOMS: atom_id res chain seq x y z
N MET A 1 -12.89 7.95 14.78
CA MET A 1 -12.31 9.25 14.39
C MET A 1 -12.05 9.18 12.89
N SER A 2 -12.74 9.96 12.07
CA SER A 2 -12.52 9.94 10.61
C SER A 2 -11.18 10.60 10.24
N LEU A 3 -10.67 10.30 9.04
CA LEU A 3 -9.49 10.95 8.48
C LEU A 3 -9.82 12.38 8.05
N THR A 4 -9.45 13.35 8.87
CA THR A 4 -9.71 14.78 8.63
C THR A 4 -8.69 15.38 7.66
N GLU A 5 -9.01 16.55 7.08
CA GLU A 5 -8.09 17.28 6.19
C GLU A 5 -6.78 17.70 6.89
N ASP A 6 -6.84 18.12 8.16
CA ASP A 6 -5.62 18.43 8.92
C ASP A 6 -4.74 17.19 9.08
N LYS A 7 -5.36 16.02 9.31
CA LYS A 7 -4.61 14.77 9.42
C LYS A 7 -4.04 14.32 8.09
N LYS A 8 -4.77 14.50 6.99
CA LYS A 8 -4.23 14.27 5.63
C LYS A 8 -3.00 15.13 5.38
N ARG A 9 -3.01 16.42 5.76
CA ARG A 9 -1.84 17.30 5.62
C ARG A 9 -0.64 16.84 6.45
N GLU A 10 -0.86 16.32 7.65
CA GLU A 10 0.21 15.70 8.45
C GLU A 10 0.80 14.48 7.75
N PHE A 11 -0.06 13.60 7.23
CA PHE A 11 0.37 12.43 6.49
C PHE A 11 1.10 12.79 5.19
N GLU A 12 0.62 13.76 4.42
CA GLU A 12 1.30 14.26 3.22
C GLU A 12 2.72 14.72 3.51
N LYS A 13 2.95 15.44 4.62
CA LYS A 13 4.31 15.83 5.04
C LYS A 13 5.20 14.61 5.30
N LYS A 14 4.67 13.59 5.97
CA LYS A 14 5.41 12.35 6.25
C LYS A 14 5.67 11.56 4.97
N ILE A 15 4.69 11.48 4.06
CA ILE A 15 4.85 10.85 2.74
C ILE A 15 5.98 11.54 1.96
N ARG A 16 5.96 12.87 1.85
CA ARG A 16 7.02 13.62 1.15
C ARG A 16 8.40 13.33 1.76
N SER A 17 8.51 13.39 3.09
CA SER A 17 9.77 13.14 3.79
C SER A 17 10.30 11.72 3.56
N LEU A 18 9.44 10.71 3.63
CA LEU A 18 9.82 9.32 3.36
C LEU A 18 10.10 9.08 1.88
N ASN A 19 9.46 9.82 0.97
CA ASN A 19 9.68 9.70 -0.46
C ASN A 19 11.08 10.22 -0.86
N GLU A 20 11.58 11.25 -0.17
CA GLU A 20 12.95 11.75 -0.37
C GLU A 20 14.02 10.84 0.24
N LYS A 21 13.72 10.24 1.40
CA LYS A 21 14.64 9.38 2.14
C LYS A 21 13.84 8.20 2.70
N PHE A 22 13.73 7.17 1.88
CA PHE A 22 12.97 5.99 2.26
C PHE A 22 13.67 5.25 3.40
N ASP A 23 12.88 4.94 4.41
CA ASP A 23 13.26 4.12 5.55
C ASP A 23 12.12 3.15 5.83
N GLU A 24 12.41 1.86 5.80
CA GLU A 24 11.39 0.81 5.84
C GLU A 24 10.67 0.79 7.19
N GLU A 25 11.38 0.96 8.30
CA GLU A 25 10.79 0.98 9.64
C GLU A 25 9.85 2.18 9.82
N SER A 26 10.32 3.39 9.47
CA SER A 26 9.51 4.60 9.50
C SER A 26 8.30 4.53 8.56
N PHE A 27 8.43 3.84 7.42
CA PHE A 27 7.31 3.59 6.52
C PHE A 27 6.26 2.67 7.16
N LYS A 28 6.69 1.58 7.82
CA LYS A 28 5.80 0.66 8.53
C LYS A 28 5.03 1.37 9.64
N GLU A 29 5.69 2.17 10.47
CA GLU A 29 5.04 2.95 11.53
C GLU A 29 4.03 3.97 10.98
N PHE A 30 4.42 4.67 9.91
CA PHE A 30 3.54 5.60 9.22
C PHE A 30 2.30 4.89 8.68
N PHE A 31 2.49 3.76 7.99
CA PHE A 31 1.39 3.00 7.41
C PHE A 31 0.44 2.47 8.48
N GLN A 32 0.96 1.93 9.59
CA GLN A 32 0.13 1.50 10.72
C GLN A 32 -0.74 2.65 11.24
N SER A 33 -0.19 3.87 11.31
CA SER A 33 -0.95 5.06 11.74
C SER A 33 -2.08 5.41 10.75
N LEU A 34 -1.84 5.27 9.45
CA LEU A 34 -2.87 5.46 8.42
C LEU A 34 -3.92 4.34 8.45
N ALA A 35 -3.49 3.08 8.65
CA ALA A 35 -4.34 1.90 8.68
C ALA A 35 -5.44 1.97 9.75
N MET A 36 -5.20 2.70 10.85
CA MET A 36 -6.19 2.93 11.91
C MET A 36 -7.49 3.58 11.39
N TYR A 37 -7.43 4.31 10.27
CA TYR A 37 -8.58 5.01 9.72
C TYR A 37 -9.49 4.11 8.85
N ARG A 38 -9.07 2.87 8.54
CA ARG A 38 -9.84 1.93 7.70
C ARG A 38 -11.24 1.61 8.23
N TYR A 39 -11.44 1.77 9.54
CA TYR A 39 -12.71 1.48 10.21
C TYR A 39 -13.65 2.68 10.28
N THR A 40 -13.19 3.85 9.88
CA THR A 40 -13.84 5.14 10.16
C THR A 40 -13.89 6.07 8.95
N THR A 41 -13.31 5.65 7.82
CA THR A 41 -13.26 6.40 6.57
C THR A 41 -13.39 5.39 5.45
N LEU A 42 -14.19 5.71 4.44
CA LEU A 42 -14.42 4.80 3.33
C LEU A 42 -13.09 4.54 2.61
N THR A 43 -12.83 3.27 2.30
CA THR A 43 -11.65 2.85 1.54
C THR A 43 -11.47 3.69 0.28
N PHE A 44 -12.55 3.93 -0.46
CA PHE A 44 -12.56 4.76 -1.66
C PHE A 44 -12.08 6.19 -1.44
N ASP A 45 -12.38 6.81 -0.29
CA ASP A 45 -11.95 8.19 0.02
C ASP A 45 -10.45 8.25 0.27
N ILE A 46 -9.89 7.22 0.94
CA ILE A 46 -8.46 7.12 1.20
C ILE A 46 -7.71 6.87 -0.12
N GLU A 47 -8.20 5.96 -0.95
CA GLU A 47 -7.62 5.66 -2.26
C GLU A 47 -7.60 6.89 -3.16
N ASN A 48 -8.72 7.60 -3.33
CA ASN A 48 -8.77 8.81 -4.15
C ASN A 48 -7.81 9.89 -3.68
N TRP A 49 -7.69 10.06 -2.36
CA TRP A 49 -6.73 11.00 -1.80
C TRP A 49 -5.29 10.59 -2.15
N LEU A 50 -4.93 9.33 -1.96
CA LEU A 50 -3.60 8.80 -2.28
C LEU A 50 -3.30 8.91 -3.80
N TYR A 51 -4.21 8.49 -4.68
CA TYR A 51 -4.04 8.66 -6.13
C TYR A 51 -3.87 10.13 -6.53
N GLY A 52 -4.59 11.04 -5.87
CA GLY A 52 -4.42 12.48 -6.07
C GLY A 52 -3.00 12.98 -5.78
N LEU A 53 -2.31 12.41 -4.78
CA LEU A 53 -0.92 12.75 -4.46
C LEU A 53 0.06 12.26 -5.55
N ILE A 54 -0.18 11.08 -6.12
CA ILE A 54 0.61 10.57 -7.24
C ILE A 54 0.49 11.51 -8.45
N GLU A 55 -0.73 11.90 -8.78
CA GLU A 55 -0.99 12.72 -9.98
C GLU A 55 -0.42 14.13 -9.86
N LYS A 56 -0.67 14.78 -8.73
CA LYS A 56 -0.33 16.20 -8.50
C LYS A 56 1.12 16.42 -8.14
N GLU A 57 1.68 15.54 -7.31
CA GLU A 57 2.98 15.79 -6.66
C GLU A 57 4.07 14.81 -7.09
N LYS A 58 3.72 13.78 -7.87
CA LYS A 58 4.66 12.73 -8.32
C LYS A 58 5.38 12.12 -7.12
N LEU A 59 4.61 11.56 -6.18
CA LEU A 59 5.12 10.86 -4.99
C LEU A 59 5.03 9.33 -5.17
N PRO A 60 6.07 8.66 -5.72
CA PRO A 60 6.06 7.22 -5.92
C PRO A 60 5.86 6.38 -4.66
N LEU A 61 6.20 6.90 -3.48
CA LEU A 61 6.01 6.19 -2.22
C LEU A 61 4.54 5.80 -1.99
N VAL A 62 3.62 6.57 -2.56
CA VAL A 62 2.19 6.27 -2.50
C VAL A 62 1.86 4.92 -3.13
N TRP A 63 2.61 4.46 -4.13
CA TRP A 63 2.46 3.10 -4.63
C TRP A 63 2.73 2.04 -3.55
N GLY A 64 3.73 2.25 -2.71
CA GLY A 64 3.99 1.37 -1.57
C GLY A 64 2.86 1.40 -0.53
N ILE A 65 2.29 2.59 -0.29
CA ILE A 65 1.14 2.76 0.62
C ILE A 65 -0.08 2.00 0.08
N LEU A 66 -0.40 2.19 -1.19
CA LEU A 66 -1.51 1.51 -1.85
C LEU A 66 -1.29 -0.01 -1.88
N ALA A 67 -0.06 -0.47 -2.13
CA ALA A 67 0.27 -1.88 -2.12
C ALA A 67 -0.10 -2.55 -0.78
N TRP A 68 0.33 -1.96 0.34
CA TRP A 68 -0.01 -2.50 1.65
C TRP A 68 -1.48 -2.28 2.01
N TRP A 69 -2.08 -1.16 1.56
CA TRP A 69 -3.51 -0.90 1.78
C TRP A 69 -4.37 -2.00 1.16
N TYR A 70 -4.16 -2.30 -0.12
CA TYR A 70 -4.85 -3.37 -0.85
C TYR A 70 -4.56 -4.75 -0.25
N PHE A 71 -3.32 -5.00 0.17
CA PHE A 71 -2.96 -6.24 0.86
C PHE A 71 -3.82 -6.46 2.12
N MET A 72 -4.00 -5.43 2.95
CA MET A 72 -4.79 -5.53 4.18
C MET A 72 -6.27 -5.84 3.96
N ILE A 73 -6.83 -5.44 2.81
CA ILE A 73 -8.25 -5.64 2.49
C ILE A 73 -8.48 -6.86 1.58
N GLY A 74 -7.42 -7.61 1.25
CA GLY A 74 -7.48 -8.84 0.47
C GLY A 74 -7.45 -8.64 -1.06
N GLU A 75 -7.32 -7.39 -1.53
CA GLU A 75 -7.24 -7.03 -2.95
C GLU A 75 -5.83 -7.33 -3.48
N THR A 76 -5.55 -8.60 -3.66
CA THR A 76 -4.19 -9.14 -3.86
C THR A 76 -3.57 -8.69 -5.20
N ASP A 77 -4.36 -8.64 -6.27
CA ASP A 77 -3.90 -8.19 -7.59
C ASP A 77 -3.50 -6.71 -7.56
N ALA A 78 -4.37 -5.87 -6.99
CA ALA A 78 -4.11 -4.45 -6.82
C ALA A 78 -2.90 -4.20 -5.90
N SER A 79 -2.75 -5.00 -4.84
CA SER A 79 -1.57 -4.96 -3.97
C SER A 79 -0.29 -5.21 -4.75
N THR A 80 -0.26 -6.28 -5.56
CA THR A 80 0.89 -6.69 -6.36
C THR A 80 1.25 -5.65 -7.41
N GLU A 81 0.26 -5.14 -8.15
CA GLU A 81 0.48 -4.12 -9.17
C GLU A 81 1.15 -2.87 -8.56
N ASN A 82 0.68 -2.45 -7.39
CA ASN A 82 1.23 -1.28 -6.70
C ASN A 82 2.62 -1.56 -6.09
N ALA A 83 2.86 -2.77 -5.58
CA ALA A 83 4.19 -3.19 -5.10
C ALA A 83 5.24 -3.18 -6.23
N LEU A 84 4.87 -3.67 -7.42
CA LEU A 84 5.72 -3.62 -8.61
C LEU A 84 6.03 -2.18 -9.04
N LYS A 85 5.05 -1.27 -8.94
CA LYS A 85 5.29 0.17 -9.19
C LYS A 85 6.25 0.76 -8.15
N ALA A 86 6.07 0.46 -6.86
CA ALA A 86 6.91 0.96 -5.78
C ALA A 86 8.38 0.48 -5.93
N THR A 87 8.59 -0.78 -6.32
CA THR A 87 9.91 -1.39 -6.51
C THR A 87 10.78 -0.65 -7.53
N ARG A 88 10.16 0.02 -8.52
CA ARG A 88 10.91 0.83 -9.51
C ARG A 88 11.59 2.07 -8.91
N TYR A 89 11.14 2.52 -7.74
CA TYR A 89 11.64 3.73 -7.08
C TYR A 89 12.36 3.42 -5.77
N PHE A 90 11.95 2.34 -5.09
CA PHE A 90 12.54 1.90 -3.82
C PHE A 90 12.89 0.40 -3.95
N PRO A 91 13.93 0.03 -4.71
CA PRO A 91 14.25 -1.38 -5.00
C PRO A 91 14.88 -2.12 -3.81
N ASP A 92 15.50 -1.40 -2.87
CA ASP A 92 16.35 -1.98 -1.82
C ASP A 92 15.56 -2.42 -0.56
N THR A 93 14.30 -2.83 -0.71
CA THR A 93 13.46 -3.24 0.42
C THR A 93 12.72 -4.55 0.15
N ASP A 94 12.85 -5.47 1.10
CA ASP A 94 12.18 -6.78 1.09
C ASP A 94 10.66 -6.65 1.27
N LEU A 95 10.19 -5.47 1.69
CA LEU A 95 8.78 -5.21 1.95
C LEU A 95 7.92 -5.39 0.70
N TRP A 96 8.37 -4.86 -0.45
CA TRP A 96 7.59 -4.99 -1.69
C TRP A 96 7.57 -6.43 -2.17
N GLN A 97 8.70 -7.13 -2.03
CA GLN A 97 8.80 -8.54 -2.41
C GLN A 97 7.82 -9.40 -1.60
N THR A 98 7.62 -9.08 -0.32
CA THR A 98 6.62 -9.76 0.52
C THR A 98 5.22 -9.67 -0.07
N PHE A 99 4.81 -8.52 -0.60
CA PHE A 99 3.48 -8.35 -1.20
C PHE A 99 3.37 -9.08 -2.55
N ILE A 100 4.43 -9.07 -3.35
CA ILE A 100 4.50 -9.77 -4.64
C ILE A 100 4.42 -11.29 -4.42
N ASP A 101 5.18 -11.81 -3.47
CA ASP A 101 5.22 -13.25 -3.17
C ASP A 101 3.91 -13.75 -2.57
N ALA A 102 3.26 -12.95 -1.72
CA ALA A 102 1.99 -13.33 -1.12
C ALA A 102 0.90 -13.60 -2.18
N ALA A 103 0.89 -12.83 -3.26
CA ALA A 103 -0.01 -13.06 -4.39
C ALA A 103 0.27 -14.38 -5.10
N TYR A 104 1.54 -14.67 -5.40
CA TYR A 104 1.95 -15.92 -6.01
C TYR A 104 1.49 -17.16 -5.22
N TRP A 105 1.62 -17.12 -3.89
CA TRP A 105 1.20 -18.24 -3.03
C TRP A 105 -0.32 -18.39 -2.94
N LEU A 106 -1.08 -17.29 -2.97
CA LEU A 106 -2.55 -17.34 -2.98
C LEU A 106 -3.08 -17.95 -4.28
N GLU A 107 -2.54 -17.54 -5.42
CA GLU A 107 -2.89 -18.15 -6.72
C GLU A 107 -2.58 -19.64 -6.73
N LYS A 108 -1.37 -20.03 -6.30
CA LYS A 108 -0.95 -21.42 -6.23
C LYS A 108 -1.86 -22.27 -5.34
N ALA A 109 -2.21 -21.78 -4.16
CA ALA A 109 -3.12 -22.47 -3.25
C ALA A 109 -4.53 -22.64 -3.85
N GLY A 110 -5.03 -21.64 -4.58
CA GLY A 110 -6.31 -21.72 -5.29
C GLY A 110 -6.32 -22.80 -6.38
N HIS A 111 -5.26 -22.87 -7.18
CA HIS A 111 -5.08 -23.91 -8.20
C HIS A 111 -5.03 -25.32 -7.59
N GLU A 112 -4.20 -25.54 -6.57
CA GLU A 112 -4.06 -26.85 -5.91
C GLU A 112 -5.34 -27.31 -5.21
N ALA A 113 -6.17 -26.38 -4.70
CA ALA A 113 -7.46 -26.68 -4.10
C ALA A 113 -8.54 -27.05 -5.14
N GLY A 114 -8.44 -26.52 -6.36
CA GLY A 114 -9.32 -26.85 -7.48
C GLY A 114 -9.04 -28.25 -8.05
N GLU A 115 -7.76 -28.61 -8.17
CA GLU A 115 -7.33 -29.92 -8.69
C GLU A 115 -7.71 -31.10 -7.78
N LYS A 116 -7.78 -30.90 -6.46
CA LYS A 116 -8.18 -31.94 -5.50
C LYS A 116 -9.69 -32.22 -5.43
N LYS A 117 -10.51 -31.43 -6.13
CA LYS A 117 -11.98 -31.58 -6.14
C LYS A 117 -12.51 -32.31 -7.39
N ILE A 118 -11.63 -32.84 -8.25
CA ILE A 118 -11.96 -33.56 -9.49
C ILE A 118 -11.64 -35.04 -9.32
#